data_AF-A0AA38YUF6-F1
#
_entry.id   AF-A0AA38YUF6-F1
#
_cell.length_a   1.000
_cell.length_b   1.000
_cell.length_c   1.000
_cell.angle_alpha   90.00
_cell.angle_beta   90.00
_cell.angle_gamma   90.00
#
_symmetry.space_group_name_H-M   'P 1'
#
loop_
_entity.id
_entity.type
_entity.pdbx_description
1 polymer ?
#
loop_
_entity_poly.entity_id
_entity_poly.type
_entity_poly.pdbx_seq_one_letter_code
_entity_poly.pdbx_strand_id
1 'polypeptide(L)'
;MASRKLLSSLLRTSVRRPISRSVLSNPRSPLPRPSPVGHLLARAANYASSASAAAPAASTPSAAKGAGPSGKITDEFTGAGSIGQVCQVIGAVVDVRFDEGLPPILTALEVLDNSIRLVLEVAQHLGENMVRTIAMDGTEGLVRGQRVLNTGSPITVPVGRATLGRIINVIGEPIDEKGDIKTDHFLPIHREAPAFVEQATEQQILVTGIKVVDLLAPYQRGGKIGLFGGAGVGKTVLIMELINNVAKAHGGFSVFAGVGERTREGNDLYREMIESGVIKLGEKQVYSHEITVLVLIWFGFVLFCFVRLMF
;
A
#
# COMPACT_ATOMS: atom_id res chain seq x y z
N MET A 1 -49.40 5.79 -69.37
CA MET A 1 -49.82 6.63 -70.52
C MET A 1 -50.22 7.99 -69.96
N ALA A 2 -49.31 8.97 -70.02
CA ALA A 2 -49.35 10.14 -70.93
C ALA A 2 -50.08 11.34 -70.25
N SER A 3 -49.60 12.59 -70.20
CA SER A 3 -48.49 13.27 -70.86
C SER A 3 -48.37 14.71 -70.32
N ARG A 4 -47.13 15.23 -70.14
CA ARG A 4 -46.61 16.57 -70.59
C ARG A 4 -47.23 17.87 -70.00
N LYS A 5 -46.57 19.03 -69.79
CA LYS A 5 -45.26 19.68 -70.15
C LYS A 5 -45.26 21.07 -69.43
N LEU A 6 -44.21 21.56 -68.74
CA LEU A 6 -43.04 22.39 -69.15
C LEU A 6 -43.08 23.89 -68.76
N LEU A 7 -41.85 24.42 -68.52
CA LEU A 7 -41.33 25.83 -68.56
C LEU A 7 -41.47 26.73 -67.30
N SER A 8 -40.53 27.60 -66.88
CA SER A 8 -39.08 27.87 -67.13
C SER A 8 -38.62 29.18 -66.42
N SER A 9 -37.31 29.27 -66.07
CA SER A 9 -36.42 30.49 -66.05
C SER A 9 -36.62 31.54 -64.91
N LEU A 10 -35.64 32.26 -64.31
CA LEU A 10 -34.35 32.93 -64.67
C LEU A 10 -33.47 33.08 -63.38
N LEU A 11 -32.15 32.79 -63.32
CA LEU A 11 -30.93 33.61 -63.67
C LEU A 11 -30.82 34.97 -62.93
N ARG A 12 -29.89 35.12 -61.96
CA ARG A 12 -28.45 35.55 -62.00
C ARG A 12 -28.22 37.07 -62.06
N THR A 13 -27.34 37.57 -61.18
CA THR A 13 -26.18 38.51 -61.36
C THR A 13 -25.92 39.23 -60.02
N SER A 14 -24.79 39.25 -59.29
CA SER A 14 -23.33 39.31 -59.50
C SER A 14 -22.74 40.70 -59.83
N VAL A 15 -21.72 41.07 -59.03
CA VAL A 15 -20.51 41.90 -59.29
C VAL A 15 -20.55 43.41 -58.92
N ARG A 16 -19.68 43.85 -57.97
CA ARG A 16 -18.45 44.67 -58.19
C ARG A 16 -17.91 45.37 -56.92
N ARG A 17 -16.57 45.33 -56.77
CA ARG A 17 -15.63 46.12 -55.92
C ARG A 17 -14.66 46.82 -56.92
N PRO A 18 -13.62 47.60 -56.52
CA PRO A 18 -13.51 48.79 -55.64
C PRO A 18 -12.65 49.94 -56.31
N ILE A 19 -12.51 51.15 -55.73
CA ILE A 19 -11.47 52.17 -56.12
C ILE A 19 -10.93 52.94 -54.88
N SER A 20 -9.72 53.47 -55.02
CA SER A 20 -8.64 53.84 -54.10
C SER A 20 -8.45 55.33 -53.70
N ARG A 21 -7.67 55.52 -52.60
CA ARG A 21 -6.67 56.59 -52.26
C ARG A 21 -7.12 58.02 -51.87
N SER A 22 -6.66 58.47 -50.69
CA SER A 22 -5.82 59.70 -50.51
C SER A 22 -5.17 59.78 -49.12
N VAL A 23 -4.08 60.54 -49.03
CA VAL A 23 -3.11 60.71 -47.93
C VAL A 23 -3.25 62.12 -47.36
N LEU A 24 -3.25 62.31 -46.03
CA LEU A 24 -2.51 63.39 -45.31
C LEU A 24 -2.79 63.46 -43.80
N SER A 25 -1.71 63.82 -43.09
CA SER A 25 -1.60 64.42 -41.75
C SER A 25 -1.57 63.50 -40.51
N ASN A 26 -0.44 63.61 -39.81
CA ASN A 26 -0.09 63.01 -38.52
C ASN A 26 -0.25 64.10 -37.44
N PRO A 27 -0.76 63.77 -36.23
CA PRO A 27 -0.05 64.24 -35.05
C PRO A 27 0.07 63.17 -33.94
N ARG A 28 1.31 63.01 -33.46
CA ARG A 28 1.78 62.57 -32.12
C ARG A 28 0.98 61.50 -31.34
N SER A 29 1.57 60.30 -31.35
CA SER A 29 1.60 59.17 -30.39
C SER A 29 0.78 59.19 -29.09
N PRO A 30 0.08 58.08 -28.80
CA PRO A 30 -0.07 57.52 -27.46
C PRO A 30 0.77 56.24 -27.26
N LEU A 31 1.25 56.05 -26.03
CA LEU A 31 2.11 54.95 -25.54
C LEU A 31 1.52 53.54 -25.79
N PRO A 32 2.34 52.51 -26.08
CA PRO A 32 1.85 51.16 -26.33
C PRO A 32 1.48 50.44 -25.02
N ARG A 33 0.29 49.84 -25.00
CA ARG A 33 -0.16 48.89 -23.97
C ARG A 33 0.62 47.58 -24.08
N PRO A 34 1.06 46.96 -22.97
CA PRO A 34 1.83 45.72 -23.02
C PRO A 34 0.96 44.51 -23.41
N SER A 35 1.46 43.71 -24.35
CA SER A 35 0.84 42.45 -24.79
C SER A 35 1.03 41.33 -23.75
N PRO A 36 0.09 40.38 -23.63
CA PRO A 36 0.08 39.34 -22.58
C PRO A 36 1.24 38.35 -22.63
N VAL A 37 2.02 38.32 -23.71
CA VAL A 37 3.17 37.41 -23.88
C VAL A 37 4.39 37.83 -23.04
N GLY A 38 4.55 39.12 -22.73
CA GLY A 38 5.67 39.61 -21.91
C GLY A 38 5.56 39.27 -20.42
N HIS A 39 4.33 39.08 -19.92
CA HIS A 39 4.08 38.79 -18.50
C HIS A 39 4.44 37.35 -18.10
N LEU A 40 4.44 36.40 -19.03
CA LEU A 40 4.79 35.01 -18.75
C LEU A 40 6.31 34.79 -18.71
N LEU A 41 7.07 35.47 -19.57
CA LEU A 41 8.54 35.37 -19.59
C LEU A 41 9.20 36.03 -18.37
N ALA A 42 8.65 37.14 -17.88
CA ALA A 42 9.17 37.82 -16.69
C ALA A 42 8.98 37.00 -15.39
N ARG A 43 7.94 36.14 -15.33
CA ARG A 43 7.65 35.31 -14.14
C ARG A 43 8.53 34.06 -14.08
N ALA A 44 8.93 33.51 -15.22
CA ALA A 44 9.87 32.39 -15.30
C ALA A 44 11.30 32.79 -14.90
N ALA A 45 11.75 33.99 -15.29
CA ALA A 45 13.08 34.51 -14.93
C ALA A 45 13.24 34.78 -13.42
N ASN A 46 12.16 35.21 -12.75
CA ASN A 46 12.18 35.48 -11.30
C ASN A 46 12.12 34.21 -10.44
N TYR A 47 11.56 33.11 -10.95
CA TYR A 47 11.59 31.81 -10.24
C TYR A 47 12.94 31.10 -10.35
N ALA A 48 13.65 31.28 -11.47
CA ALA A 48 14.97 30.70 -11.67
C ALA A 48 16.07 31.36 -10.81
N SER A 49 15.86 32.62 -10.38
CA SER A 49 16.85 33.39 -9.62
C SER A 49 16.65 33.34 -8.10
N SER A 50 15.51 32.86 -7.60
CA SER A 50 15.26 32.66 -6.17
C SER A 50 15.59 31.26 -5.64
N ALA A 51 16.03 30.35 -6.52
CA ALA A 51 16.42 28.98 -6.18
C ALA A 51 17.93 28.81 -5.89
N SER A 52 18.69 29.90 -5.74
CA SER A 52 20.15 29.87 -5.50
C SER A 52 20.61 30.67 -4.25
N ALA A 53 19.77 30.74 -3.21
CA ALA A 53 20.18 31.27 -1.90
C ALA A 53 20.51 30.12 -0.93
N ALA A 54 21.71 30.20 -0.36
CA ALA A 54 22.43 29.17 0.39
C ALA A 54 21.75 28.66 1.67
N ALA A 55 21.81 27.34 1.88
CA ALA A 55 21.59 26.68 3.17
C ALA A 55 22.95 26.51 3.91
N PRO A 56 23.01 26.64 5.25
CA PRO A 56 24.25 26.56 6.00
C PRO A 56 24.76 25.11 6.13
N ALA A 57 26.09 24.98 6.09
CA ALA A 57 26.82 23.71 6.16
C ALA A 57 26.68 23.02 7.53
N ALA A 58 26.25 21.76 7.53
CA ALA A 58 26.35 20.84 8.66
C ALA A 58 27.44 19.79 8.37
N SER A 59 28.32 19.60 9.35
CA SER A 59 29.52 18.77 9.34
C SER A 59 29.26 17.26 9.20
N THR A 60 30.01 16.61 8.32
CA THR A 60 30.19 15.15 8.25
C THR A 60 30.95 14.61 9.46
N PRO A 61 30.52 13.47 10.04
CA PRO A 61 31.43 12.48 10.59
C PRO A 61 31.62 11.30 9.62
N SER A 62 32.82 10.75 9.73
CA SER A 62 33.50 9.79 8.87
C SER A 62 32.80 8.43 8.73
N ALA A 63 33.05 7.80 7.58
CA ALA A 63 32.74 6.41 7.26
C ALA A 63 33.30 5.43 8.31
N ALA A 64 32.45 4.50 8.74
CA ALA A 64 32.84 3.24 9.37
C ALA A 64 32.29 2.08 8.53
N LYS A 65 33.19 1.23 8.03
CA LYS A 65 32.88 -0.08 7.44
C LYS A 65 32.26 -0.97 8.51
N GLY A 66 31.09 -1.55 8.25
CA GLY A 66 30.47 -2.58 9.08
C GLY A 66 29.88 -3.67 8.20
N ALA A 67 30.41 -4.89 8.34
CA ALA A 67 29.94 -6.10 7.69
C ALA A 67 28.48 -6.43 8.08
N GLY A 68 27.73 -7.02 7.14
CA GLY A 68 26.32 -7.37 7.37
C GLY A 68 26.15 -8.43 8.47
N PRO A 69 25.06 -8.38 9.27
CA PRO A 69 24.83 -9.40 10.27
C PRO A 69 24.03 -10.56 9.65
N SER A 70 24.72 -11.70 9.49
CA SER A 70 24.09 -13.00 9.66
C SER A 70 23.79 -13.13 11.16
N GLY A 71 22.57 -12.83 11.55
CA GLY A 71 22.19 -12.65 12.96
C GLY A 71 21.77 -13.95 13.62
N LYS A 72 22.68 -14.59 14.37
CA LYS A 72 22.28 -15.15 15.65
C LYS A 72 21.94 -13.97 16.54
N ILE A 73 20.74 -13.96 17.13
CA ILE A 73 20.25 -12.91 18.02
C ILE A 73 21.18 -12.88 19.24
N THR A 74 22.07 -11.89 19.30
CA THR A 74 22.85 -11.55 20.49
C THR A 74 22.16 -10.40 21.20
N ASP A 75 22.09 -10.48 22.52
CA ASP A 75 21.33 -9.65 23.48
C ASP A 75 21.68 -8.14 23.53
N GLU A 76 22.02 -7.51 22.40
CA GLU A 76 22.58 -6.15 22.37
C GLU A 76 21.58 -5.06 21.94
N PHE A 77 20.33 -5.42 21.60
CA PHE A 77 19.28 -4.45 21.23
C PHE A 77 18.12 -4.34 22.24
N THR A 78 18.34 -4.81 23.47
CA THR A 78 17.40 -4.71 24.58
C THR A 78 17.64 -3.44 25.36
N GLY A 79 16.61 -2.60 25.51
CA GLY A 79 16.50 -1.81 26.74
C GLY A 79 16.62 -2.78 27.91
N ALA A 80 17.52 -2.50 28.86
CA ALA A 80 17.78 -3.36 30.00
C ALA A 80 16.49 -3.73 30.74
N GLY A 81 16.25 -5.03 30.91
CA GLY A 81 15.09 -5.61 31.63
C GLY A 81 13.84 -5.56 30.76
N SER A 82 13.32 -6.69 30.29
CA SER A 82 12.45 -7.52 31.14
C SER A 82 12.35 -8.90 30.50
N ILE A 83 13.28 -9.82 30.78
CA ILE A 83 13.10 -11.21 30.35
C ILE A 83 11.96 -11.78 31.19
N GLY A 84 10.93 -12.28 30.52
CA GLY A 84 9.80 -12.96 31.13
C GLY A 84 10.03 -14.46 31.21
N GLN A 85 9.20 -15.14 32.00
CA GLN A 85 9.15 -16.59 32.11
C GLN A 85 7.74 -17.10 31.82
N VAL A 86 7.65 -18.15 31.00
CA VAL A 86 6.37 -18.82 30.73
C VAL A 86 5.84 -19.45 32.03
N CYS A 87 4.66 -19.04 32.48
CA CYS A 87 4.02 -19.60 33.66
C CYS A 87 3.02 -20.71 33.30
N GLN A 88 2.21 -20.47 32.26
CA GLN A 88 1.15 -21.37 31.86
C GLN A 88 0.96 -21.35 30.34
N VAL A 89 0.59 -22.50 29.78
CA VAL A 89 0.27 -22.68 28.36
C VAL A 89 -1.08 -23.38 28.29
N ILE A 90 -2.05 -22.78 27.60
CA ILE A 90 -3.39 -23.32 27.38
C ILE A 90 -3.71 -23.17 25.87
N GLY A 91 -3.38 -24.20 25.09
CA GLY A 91 -3.47 -24.09 23.63
C GLY A 91 -2.66 -22.90 23.12
N ALA A 92 -3.25 -22.06 22.27
CA ALA A 92 -2.61 -20.85 21.74
C ALA A 92 -2.46 -19.70 22.76
N VAL A 93 -2.99 -19.83 23.98
CA VAL A 93 -2.89 -18.81 25.02
C VAL A 93 -1.71 -19.14 25.93
N VAL A 94 -0.77 -18.20 26.06
CA VAL A 94 0.42 -18.36 26.89
C VAL A 94 0.48 -17.24 27.92
N ASP A 95 0.56 -17.59 29.19
CA ASP A 95 0.71 -16.62 30.27
C ASP A 95 2.20 -16.50 30.62
N VAL A 96 2.72 -15.27 30.56
CA VAL A 96 4.14 -14.94 30.78
C VAL A 96 4.23 -14.00 31.98
N ARG A 97 5.12 -14.32 32.93
CA ARG A 97 5.42 -13.47 34.08
C ARG A 97 6.70 -12.69 33.83
N PHE A 98 6.68 -11.41 34.15
CA PHE A 98 7.86 -10.54 34.14
C PHE A 98 8.19 -10.14 35.58
N ASP A 99 9.47 -10.10 35.95
CA ASP A 99 9.86 -9.71 37.31
C ASP A 99 9.77 -8.20 37.50
N GLU A 100 10.22 -7.45 36.49
CA GLU A 100 10.13 -5.99 36.39
C GLU A 100 9.66 -5.62 34.97
N GLY A 101 9.02 -4.45 34.81
CA GLY A 101 8.66 -3.91 33.50
C GLY A 101 7.60 -4.73 32.73
N LEU A 102 6.33 -4.52 33.03
CA LEU A 102 5.24 -5.14 32.28
C LEU A 102 5.16 -4.59 30.84
N PRO A 103 5.24 -5.44 29.80
CA PRO A 103 5.07 -4.99 28.41
C PRO A 103 3.65 -4.46 28.19
N PRO A 104 3.46 -3.35 27.45
CA PRO A 104 2.13 -2.86 27.14
C PRO A 104 1.34 -3.86 26.30
N ILE A 105 0.01 -3.70 26.29
CA ILE A 105 -0.86 -4.50 25.42
C ILE A 105 -0.46 -4.27 23.96
N LEU A 106 -0.58 -5.31 23.13
CA LEU A 106 -0.18 -5.38 21.72
C LEU A 106 1.33 -5.46 21.45
N THR A 107 2.15 -5.58 22.50
CA THR A 107 3.61 -5.78 22.35
C THR A 107 3.91 -7.20 21.90
N ALA A 108 4.89 -7.35 21.01
CA ALA A 108 5.42 -8.64 20.61
C ALA A 108 6.47 -9.14 21.60
N LEU A 109 6.39 -10.41 21.92
CA LEU A 109 7.35 -11.13 22.75
C LEU A 109 7.91 -12.31 21.96
N GLU A 110 9.17 -12.62 22.15
CA GLU A 110 9.86 -13.69 21.43
C GLU A 110 10.32 -14.76 22.41
N VAL A 111 9.91 -16.00 22.18
CA VAL A 111 10.35 -17.12 23.03
C VAL A 111 11.78 -17.50 22.67
N LEU A 112 12.68 -17.45 23.64
CA LEU A 112 14.07 -17.83 23.46
C LEU A 112 14.21 -19.35 23.43
N ASP A 113 15.24 -19.83 22.73
CA ASP A 113 15.64 -21.25 22.67
C ASP A 113 14.54 -22.19 22.11
N ASN A 114 13.63 -21.67 21.27
CA ASN A 114 12.64 -22.49 20.56
C ASN A 114 13.16 -22.94 19.19
N SER A 115 12.65 -24.07 18.69
CA SER A 115 13.04 -24.64 17.39
C SER A 115 12.60 -23.78 16.20
N ILE A 116 11.43 -23.17 16.34
CA ILE A 116 10.83 -22.22 15.39
C ILE A 116 10.72 -20.88 16.11
N ARG A 117 10.89 -19.79 15.37
CA ARG A 117 10.69 -18.45 15.92
C ARG A 117 9.23 -18.28 16.35
N LEU A 118 9.00 -18.36 17.66
CA LEU A 118 7.66 -18.26 18.23
C LEU A 118 7.46 -16.86 18.82
N VAL A 119 6.58 -16.11 18.17
CA VAL A 119 6.16 -14.77 18.61
C VAL A 119 4.85 -14.87 19.36
N LEU A 120 4.79 -14.21 20.51
CA LEU A 120 3.60 -14.08 21.34
C LEU A 120 3.18 -12.60 21.35
N GLU A 121 1.90 -12.32 21.18
CA GLU A 121 1.36 -10.97 21.29
C GLU A 121 0.64 -10.78 22.63
N VAL A 122 0.99 -9.72 23.37
CA VAL A 122 0.34 -9.41 24.66
C VAL A 122 -1.11 -8.96 24.42
N ALA A 123 -2.08 -9.71 24.92
CA ALA A 123 -3.50 -9.40 24.78
C ALA A 123 -4.10 -8.70 26.01
N GLN A 124 -3.66 -9.07 27.22
CA GLN A 124 -4.15 -8.46 28.46
C GLN A 124 -3.14 -8.60 29.60
N HIS A 125 -3.29 -7.75 30.62
CA HIS A 125 -2.56 -7.85 31.88
C HIS A 125 -3.45 -8.56 32.92
N LEU A 126 -2.94 -9.62 33.54
CA LEU A 126 -3.68 -10.43 34.51
C LEU A 126 -3.53 -9.93 35.95
N GLY A 127 -2.49 -9.13 36.23
CA GLY A 127 -2.03 -8.82 37.59
C GLY A 127 -0.84 -9.68 38.00
N GLU A 128 -0.27 -9.45 39.18
CA GLU A 128 0.90 -10.20 39.70
C GLU A 128 2.09 -10.26 38.73
N ASN A 129 2.32 -9.16 38.02
CA ASN A 129 3.31 -9.03 36.94
C ASN A 129 3.19 -10.09 35.84
N MET A 130 1.97 -10.58 35.58
CA MET A 130 1.67 -11.54 34.54
C MET A 130 0.89 -10.91 33.40
N VAL A 131 1.27 -11.28 32.19
CA VAL A 131 0.56 -10.94 30.95
C VAL A 131 0.04 -12.21 30.30
N ARG A 132 -1.15 -12.11 29.72
CA ARG A 132 -1.70 -13.14 28.84
C ARG A 132 -1.40 -12.77 27.42
N THR A 133 -0.86 -13.74 26.70
CA THR A 133 -0.41 -13.58 25.34
C THR A 133 -1.09 -14.58 24.42
N ILE A 134 -1.18 -14.23 23.14
CA ILE A 134 -1.68 -15.10 22.08
C ILE A 134 -0.49 -15.48 21.22
N ALA A 135 -0.26 -16.78 21.04
CA ALA A 135 0.79 -17.30 20.19
C ALA A 135 0.42 -17.13 18.71
N MET A 136 1.38 -16.67 17.91
CA MET A 136 1.23 -16.52 16.46
C MET A 136 1.47 -17.84 15.70
N ASP A 137 2.05 -18.84 16.37
CA ASP A 137 2.31 -20.17 15.84
C ASP A 137 2.03 -21.24 16.92
N GLY A 138 2.19 -22.52 16.58
CA GLY A 138 2.00 -23.65 17.48
C GLY A 138 2.85 -23.53 18.75
N THR A 139 2.20 -23.74 19.90
CA THR A 139 2.82 -23.71 21.24
C THR A 139 3.34 -25.07 21.68
N GLU A 140 3.51 -26.00 20.75
CA GLU A 140 4.02 -27.35 21.03
C GLU A 140 5.48 -27.28 21.46
N GLY A 141 5.82 -28.01 22.53
CA GLY A 141 7.19 -27.99 23.07
C GLY A 141 7.51 -26.82 23.99
N LEU A 142 6.60 -25.86 24.22
CA LEU A 142 6.78 -24.83 25.23
C LEU A 142 6.80 -25.44 26.64
N VAL A 143 7.82 -25.07 27.41
CA VAL A 143 7.99 -25.50 28.80
C VAL A 143 7.82 -24.31 29.75
N ARG A 144 7.22 -24.57 30.92
CA ARG A 144 7.12 -23.55 31.98
C ARG A 144 8.52 -23.18 32.47
N GLY A 145 8.74 -21.89 32.72
CA GLY A 145 10.05 -21.32 33.04
C GLY A 145 10.89 -20.96 31.82
N GLN A 146 10.42 -21.25 30.59
CA GLN A 146 11.14 -20.84 29.39
C GLN A 146 11.20 -19.32 29.29
N ARG A 147 12.35 -18.82 28.85
CA ARG A 147 12.63 -17.38 28.79
C ARG A 147 11.92 -16.76 27.60
N VAL A 148 11.34 -15.60 27.83
CA VAL A 148 10.61 -14.82 26.83
C VAL A 148 11.20 -13.42 26.79
N LEU A 149 11.66 -13.01 25.61
CA LEU A 149 12.21 -11.70 25.35
C LEU A 149 11.08 -10.71 25.03
N ASN A 150 11.10 -9.56 25.70
CA ASN A 150 10.25 -8.44 25.30
C ASN A 150 10.92 -7.64 24.18
N THR A 151 10.28 -7.55 23.01
CA THR A 151 10.81 -6.78 21.88
C THR A 151 10.62 -5.26 22.04
N GLY A 152 9.76 -4.83 22.96
CA GLY A 152 9.45 -3.42 23.22
C GLY A 152 8.56 -2.74 22.18
N SER A 153 8.20 -3.42 21.10
CA SER A 153 7.29 -2.92 20.06
C SER A 153 6.22 -3.95 19.71
N PRO A 154 5.10 -3.54 19.09
CA PRO A 154 4.19 -4.48 18.45
C PRO A 154 4.87 -5.30 17.36
N ILE A 155 4.17 -6.33 16.85
CA ILE A 155 4.65 -7.09 15.70
C ILE A 155 4.89 -6.11 14.55
N THR A 156 6.11 -6.11 14.02
CA THR A 156 6.52 -5.26 12.90
C THR A 156 6.73 -6.10 11.66
N VAL A 157 6.24 -5.59 10.53
CA VAL A 157 6.31 -6.29 9.24
C VAL A 157 7.04 -5.44 8.21
N PRO A 158 7.76 -6.07 7.25
CA PRO A 158 8.43 -5.35 6.18
C PRO A 158 7.39 -4.70 5.28
N VAL A 159 7.62 -3.44 4.91
CA VAL A 159 6.76 -2.69 3.97
C VAL A 159 7.57 -2.08 2.85
N GLY A 160 6.87 -1.60 1.82
CA GLY A 160 7.45 -0.91 0.68
C GLY A 160 7.46 -1.76 -0.58
N ARG A 161 8.18 -1.29 -1.60
CA ARG A 161 8.18 -1.93 -2.93
C ARG A 161 8.85 -3.30 -2.94
N ALA A 162 9.71 -3.59 -1.97
CA ALA A 162 10.41 -4.86 -1.85
C ALA A 162 9.47 -6.04 -1.51
N THR A 163 8.30 -5.77 -0.93
CA THR A 163 7.32 -6.81 -0.57
C THR A 163 6.41 -7.22 -1.73
N LEU A 164 6.45 -6.45 -2.83
CA LEU A 164 5.65 -6.71 -4.02
C LEU A 164 5.99 -8.09 -4.61
N GLY A 165 4.98 -8.95 -4.72
CA GLY A 165 5.08 -10.28 -5.35
C GLY A 165 5.70 -11.32 -4.43
N ARG A 166 5.94 -10.95 -3.17
CA ARG A 166 6.37 -11.85 -2.10
C ARG A 166 5.14 -12.36 -1.34
N ILE A 167 5.29 -13.53 -0.75
CA ILE A 167 4.32 -14.07 0.19
C ILE A 167 4.88 -13.91 1.59
N ILE A 168 4.18 -13.19 2.46
CA ILE A 168 4.57 -12.97 3.86
C ILE A 168 3.55 -13.55 4.83
N ASN A 169 4.04 -14.07 5.96
CA ASN A 169 3.21 -14.50 7.07
C ASN A 169 2.83 -13.33 8.00
N VAL A 170 2.10 -13.62 9.08
CA VAL A 170 1.61 -12.63 10.05
C VAL A 170 2.72 -11.86 10.78
N ILE A 171 3.88 -12.50 10.99
CA ILE A 171 5.06 -11.90 11.63
C ILE A 171 6.02 -11.24 10.63
N GLY A 172 5.65 -11.18 9.34
CA GLY A 172 6.41 -10.50 8.31
C GLY A 172 7.53 -11.31 7.66
N GLU A 173 7.62 -12.60 7.93
CA GLU A 173 8.61 -13.50 7.33
C GLU A 173 8.15 -14.00 5.96
N PRO A 174 9.08 -14.14 4.99
CA PRO A 174 8.76 -14.67 3.68
C PRO A 174 8.53 -16.19 3.74
N ILE A 175 7.42 -16.66 3.16
CA ILE A 175 7.07 -18.09 3.06
C ILE A 175 7.13 -18.61 1.61
N ASP A 176 7.74 -17.84 0.71
CA ASP A 176 7.82 -18.14 -0.73
C ASP A 176 9.16 -18.75 -1.16
N GLU A 177 10.02 -19.12 -0.22
CA GLU A 177 11.35 -19.73 -0.44
C GLU A 177 12.30 -18.89 -1.33
N LYS A 178 12.04 -17.59 -1.50
CA LYS A 178 12.85 -16.67 -2.34
C LYS A 178 13.88 -15.87 -1.57
N GLY A 179 14.26 -16.35 -0.38
CA GLY A 179 15.16 -15.67 0.52
C GLY A 179 14.54 -14.45 1.20
N ASP A 180 15.36 -13.62 1.84
CA ASP A 180 14.87 -12.53 2.68
C ASP A 180 14.30 -11.35 1.89
N ILE A 181 13.41 -10.59 2.52
CA ILE A 181 12.87 -9.35 1.96
C ILE A 181 13.82 -8.21 2.36
N LYS A 182 14.56 -7.69 1.37
CA LYS A 182 15.46 -6.55 1.57
C LYS A 182 14.66 -5.24 1.62
N THR A 183 14.31 -4.81 2.83
CA THR A 183 13.70 -3.50 3.07
C THR A 183 14.29 -2.84 4.30
N ASP A 184 14.40 -1.51 4.25
CA ASP A 184 14.81 -0.68 5.39
C ASP A 184 13.59 -0.21 6.19
N HIS A 185 12.38 -0.43 5.67
CA HIS A 185 11.14 0.07 6.26
C HIS A 185 10.30 -1.05 6.86
N PHE A 186 10.12 -0.98 8.17
CA PHE A 186 9.24 -1.84 8.95
C PHE A 186 8.15 -0.99 9.60
N LEU A 187 6.92 -1.49 9.59
CA LEU A 187 5.79 -0.83 10.24
C LEU A 187 5.09 -1.79 11.21
N PRO A 188 4.60 -1.29 12.36
CA PRO A 188 3.80 -2.09 13.28
C PRO A 188 2.44 -2.40 12.65
N ILE A 189 1.93 -3.62 12.89
CA ILE A 189 0.60 -4.04 12.43
C ILE A 189 -0.54 -3.33 13.16
N HIS A 190 -0.27 -2.89 14.39
CA HIS A 190 -1.20 -2.12 15.22
C HIS A 190 -0.99 -0.64 15.00
N ARG A 191 -2.02 0.03 14.48
CA ARG A 191 -2.04 1.48 14.28
C ARG A 191 -3.44 2.02 14.50
N GLU A 192 -3.49 3.21 15.07
CA GLU A 192 -4.72 3.97 15.18
C GLU A 192 -5.32 4.30 13.83
N ALA A 193 -6.63 4.53 13.83
CA ALA A 193 -7.34 5.03 12.68
C ALA A 193 -6.77 6.39 12.20
N PRO A 194 -6.89 6.70 10.90
CA PRO A 194 -6.72 8.08 10.45
C PRO A 194 -7.64 9.02 11.23
N ALA A 195 -7.10 10.17 11.62
CA ALA A 195 -7.83 11.15 12.42
C ALA A 195 -8.99 11.76 11.61
N PHE A 196 -10.01 12.29 12.30
CA PHE A 196 -11.17 12.91 11.63
C PHE A 196 -10.78 14.01 10.62
N VAL A 197 -9.70 14.76 10.91
CA VAL A 197 -9.19 15.83 10.04
C VAL A 197 -8.50 15.32 8.77
N GLU A 198 -8.06 14.07 8.75
CA GLU A 198 -7.41 13.42 7.61
C GLU A 198 -8.43 12.73 6.69
N GLN A 199 -9.68 12.61 7.14
CA GLN A 199 -10.74 11.94 6.38
C GLN A 199 -11.18 12.82 5.21
N ALA A 200 -11.11 12.26 4.00
CA ALA A 200 -11.64 12.90 2.82
C ALA A 200 -13.17 12.99 2.89
N THR A 201 -13.71 14.17 2.60
CA THR A 201 -15.17 14.41 2.54
C THR A 201 -15.77 14.09 1.18
N GLU A 202 -14.94 13.93 0.15
CA GLU A 202 -15.37 13.67 -1.22
C GLU A 202 -15.64 12.18 -1.45
N GLN A 203 -16.80 11.89 -2.05
CA GLN A 203 -17.12 10.57 -2.55
C GLN A 203 -16.75 10.48 -4.03
N GLN A 204 -15.72 9.70 -4.34
CA GLN A 204 -15.27 9.45 -5.71
C GLN A 204 -15.54 8.01 -6.10
N ILE A 205 -15.94 7.78 -7.35
CA ILE A 205 -16.14 6.43 -7.89
C ILE A 205 -14.79 5.85 -8.31
N LEU A 206 -14.54 4.60 -7.91
CA LEU A 206 -13.46 3.77 -8.40
C LEU A 206 -13.96 2.98 -9.61
N VAL A 207 -13.57 3.41 -10.81
CA VAL A 207 -13.91 2.70 -12.05
C VAL A 207 -13.13 1.37 -12.10
N THR A 208 -13.86 0.25 -12.16
CA THR A 208 -13.29 -1.11 -12.12
C THR A 208 -13.09 -1.72 -13.49
N GLY A 209 -13.81 -1.24 -14.52
CA GLY A 209 -13.84 -1.84 -15.86
C GLY A 209 -14.81 -3.02 -15.98
N ILE A 210 -15.47 -3.41 -14.89
CA ILE A 210 -16.44 -4.50 -14.86
C ILE A 210 -17.83 -3.92 -15.03
N LYS A 211 -18.43 -4.11 -16.21
CA LYS A 211 -19.73 -3.50 -16.58
C LYS A 211 -20.83 -3.66 -15.53
N VAL A 212 -20.98 -4.86 -14.95
CA VAL A 212 -22.04 -5.12 -13.96
C VAL A 212 -21.79 -4.36 -12.66
N VAL A 213 -20.52 -4.24 -12.24
CA VAL A 213 -20.13 -3.51 -11.03
C VAL A 213 -20.27 -2.01 -11.27
N ASP A 214 -19.64 -1.48 -12.32
CA ASP A 214 -19.64 -0.05 -12.60
C ASP A 214 -21.04 0.52 -12.89
N LEU A 215 -21.96 -0.29 -13.45
CA LEU A 215 -23.32 0.15 -13.76
C LEU A 215 -24.30 0.01 -12.59
N LEU A 216 -24.29 -1.14 -11.89
CA LEU A 216 -25.33 -1.45 -10.89
C LEU A 216 -24.89 -1.16 -9.46
N ALA A 217 -23.60 -1.36 -9.15
CA ALA A 217 -23.08 -1.24 -7.79
C ALA A 217 -21.64 -0.66 -7.83
N PRO A 218 -21.50 0.62 -8.24
CA PRO A 218 -20.19 1.23 -8.42
C PRO A 218 -19.42 1.30 -7.11
N TYR A 219 -18.12 1.03 -7.19
CA TYR A 219 -17.25 1.05 -6.01
C TYR A 219 -16.85 2.47 -5.65
N GLN A 220 -16.84 2.77 -4.35
CA GLN A 220 -16.34 4.05 -3.85
C GLN A 220 -14.83 3.95 -3.58
N ARG A 221 -14.05 4.94 -4.01
CA ARG A 221 -12.63 5.04 -3.70
C ARG A 221 -12.44 5.22 -2.19
N GLY A 222 -11.59 4.39 -1.58
CA GLY A 222 -11.42 4.34 -0.12
C GLY A 222 -12.59 3.69 0.64
N GLY A 223 -13.57 3.14 -0.10
CA GLY A 223 -14.70 2.42 0.47
C GLY A 223 -14.36 0.98 0.85
N LYS A 224 -15.25 0.36 1.63
CA LYS A 224 -15.20 -1.07 1.97
C LYS A 224 -16.23 -1.81 1.12
N ILE A 225 -15.79 -2.87 0.46
CA ILE A 225 -16.63 -3.66 -0.45
C ILE A 225 -16.72 -5.09 0.09
N GLY A 226 -17.94 -5.62 0.20
CA GLY A 226 -18.18 -7.01 0.56
C GLY A 226 -18.47 -7.86 -0.67
N LEU A 227 -17.66 -8.88 -0.93
CA LEU A 227 -17.92 -9.85 -1.99
C LEU A 227 -18.61 -11.10 -1.40
N PHE A 228 -19.93 -11.16 -1.53
CA PHE A 228 -20.72 -12.28 -1.04
C PHE A 228 -20.91 -13.34 -2.12
N GLY A 229 -20.68 -14.61 -1.77
CA GLY A 229 -20.87 -15.72 -2.70
C GLY A 229 -20.45 -17.08 -2.14
N GLY A 230 -21.00 -18.14 -2.71
CA GLY A 230 -20.68 -19.53 -2.37
C GLY A 230 -19.31 -20.00 -2.91
N ALA A 231 -19.01 -21.28 -2.74
CA ALA A 231 -17.86 -21.90 -3.40
C ALA A 231 -18.11 -22.01 -4.91
N GLY A 232 -17.07 -21.81 -5.73
CA GLY A 232 -17.15 -22.00 -7.18
C GLY A 232 -17.85 -20.89 -7.98
N VAL A 233 -18.32 -19.81 -7.35
CA VAL A 233 -18.99 -18.69 -8.05
C VAL A 233 -18.03 -17.69 -8.71
N GLY A 234 -16.73 -18.00 -8.75
CA GLY A 234 -15.72 -17.14 -9.37
C GLY A 234 -15.24 -15.95 -8.52
N LYS A 235 -15.34 -16.00 -7.18
CA LYS A 235 -14.85 -14.92 -6.30
C LYS A 235 -13.37 -14.61 -6.54
N THR A 236 -12.53 -15.64 -6.60
CA THR A 236 -11.10 -15.53 -6.84
C THR A 236 -10.79 -14.89 -8.19
N VAL A 237 -11.50 -15.34 -9.24
CA VAL A 237 -11.37 -14.79 -10.60
C VAL A 237 -11.75 -13.31 -10.63
N LEU A 238 -12.82 -12.93 -9.93
CA LEU A 238 -13.23 -11.52 -9.82
C LEU A 238 -12.18 -10.67 -9.10
N ILE A 239 -11.57 -11.19 -8.03
CA ILE A 239 -10.51 -10.49 -7.28
C ILE A 239 -9.28 -10.28 -8.16
N MET A 240 -8.84 -11.31 -8.89
CA MET A 240 -7.71 -11.18 -9.82
C MET A 240 -7.98 -10.16 -10.92
N GLU A 241 -9.19 -10.16 -11.47
CA GLU A 241 -9.58 -9.21 -12.51
C GLU A 241 -9.64 -7.77 -11.97
N LEU A 242 -10.14 -7.58 -10.75
CA LEU A 242 -10.12 -6.28 -10.06
C LEU A 242 -8.68 -5.78 -9.86
N ILE A 243 -7.78 -6.64 -9.38
CA ILE A 243 -6.36 -6.31 -9.20
C ILE A 243 -5.74 -5.87 -10.53
N ASN A 244 -5.95 -6.64 -11.59
CA ASN A 244 -5.42 -6.39 -12.92
C ASN A 244 -5.94 -5.05 -13.50
N ASN A 245 -7.24 -4.78 -13.39
CA ASN A 245 -7.84 -3.55 -13.93
C ASN A 245 -7.48 -2.32 -13.10
N VAL A 246 -7.42 -2.42 -11.77
CA VAL A 246 -7.00 -1.30 -10.91
C VAL A 246 -5.53 -0.96 -11.12
N ALA A 247 -4.67 -1.97 -11.27
CA ALA A 247 -3.25 -1.77 -11.57
C ALA A 247 -3.06 -1.07 -12.93
N LYS A 248 -3.77 -1.52 -13.98
CA LYS A 248 -3.66 -0.92 -15.33
C LYS A 248 -4.27 0.46 -15.46
N ALA A 249 -5.44 0.70 -14.86
CA ALA A 249 -6.18 1.95 -15.03
C ALA A 249 -5.71 3.06 -14.08
N HIS A 250 -5.36 2.71 -12.83
CA HIS A 250 -5.05 3.68 -11.78
C HIS A 250 -3.57 3.65 -11.36
N GLY A 251 -2.77 2.70 -11.86
CA GLY A 251 -1.36 2.55 -11.49
C GLY A 251 -1.15 2.18 -10.01
N GLY A 252 -2.15 1.58 -9.38
CA GLY A 252 -2.17 1.25 -7.96
C GLY A 252 -1.56 -0.12 -7.66
N PHE A 253 -0.96 -0.26 -6.48
CA PHE A 253 -0.57 -1.57 -5.94
C PHE A 253 -1.75 -2.23 -5.25
N SER A 254 -1.78 -3.56 -5.28
CA SER A 254 -2.79 -4.36 -4.57
C SER A 254 -2.13 -5.13 -3.43
N VAL A 255 -2.85 -5.31 -2.34
CA VAL A 255 -2.46 -6.22 -1.25
C VAL A 255 -3.60 -7.18 -1.05
N PHE A 256 -3.33 -8.47 -1.17
CA PHE A 256 -4.28 -9.53 -0.88
C PHE A 256 -3.94 -10.13 0.48
N ALA A 257 -4.90 -10.12 1.39
CA ALA A 257 -4.76 -10.76 2.69
C ALA A 257 -5.65 -12.01 2.76
N GLY A 258 -5.06 -13.19 2.67
CA GLY A 258 -5.76 -14.45 2.81
C GLY A 258 -5.90 -14.80 4.28
N VAL A 259 -7.05 -14.45 4.87
CA VAL A 259 -7.34 -14.69 6.29
C VAL A 259 -8.17 -15.96 6.44
N GLY A 260 -7.59 -17.01 7.03
CA GLY A 260 -8.29 -18.29 7.23
C GLY A 260 -8.65 -19.01 5.93
N GLU A 261 -7.99 -18.65 4.82
CA GLU A 261 -8.15 -19.30 3.53
C GLU A 261 -7.48 -20.68 3.51
N ARG A 262 -7.95 -21.57 2.64
CA ARG A 262 -7.30 -22.87 2.47
C ARG A 262 -5.94 -22.68 1.81
N THR A 263 -4.91 -23.36 2.30
CA THR A 263 -3.56 -23.33 1.70
C THR A 263 -3.57 -23.73 0.22
N ARG A 264 -4.44 -24.68 -0.16
CA ARG A 264 -4.65 -25.03 -1.58
C ARG A 264 -5.14 -23.84 -2.40
N GLU A 265 -6.16 -23.14 -1.92
CA GLU A 265 -6.75 -21.98 -2.63
C GLU A 265 -5.74 -20.82 -2.71
N GLY A 266 -4.93 -20.62 -1.67
CA GLY A 266 -3.83 -19.64 -1.69
C GLY A 266 -2.72 -19.99 -2.68
N ASN A 267 -2.31 -21.26 -2.76
CA ASN A 267 -1.34 -21.72 -3.75
C ASN A 267 -1.88 -21.61 -5.17
N ASP A 268 -3.14 -21.99 -5.41
CA ASP A 268 -3.79 -21.90 -6.72
C ASP A 268 -3.85 -20.44 -7.16
N LEU A 269 -4.27 -19.53 -6.28
CA LEU A 269 -4.27 -18.08 -6.51
C LEU A 269 -2.88 -17.56 -6.86
N TYR A 270 -1.84 -17.97 -6.12
CA TYR A 270 -0.48 -17.52 -6.38
C TYR A 270 0.03 -17.97 -7.75
N ARG A 271 -0.27 -19.22 -8.16
CA ARG A 271 0.08 -19.72 -9.51
C ARG A 271 -0.69 -18.98 -10.60
N GLU A 272 -2.00 -18.79 -10.43
CA GLU A 272 -2.82 -18.03 -11.37
C GLU A 272 -2.35 -16.57 -11.51
N MET A 273 -1.89 -15.94 -10.42
CA MET A 273 -1.30 -14.60 -10.46
C MET A 273 0.04 -14.54 -11.21
N ILE A 274 0.83 -15.61 -11.18
CA ILE A 274 2.07 -15.73 -11.96
C ILE A 274 1.73 -15.91 -13.45
N GLU A 275 0.77 -16.80 -13.77
CA GLU A 275 0.36 -17.09 -15.14
C GLU A 275 -0.32 -15.89 -15.83
N SER A 276 -1.16 -15.15 -15.09
CA SER A 276 -1.79 -13.92 -15.57
C SER A 276 -0.82 -12.74 -15.71
N GLY A 277 0.42 -12.89 -15.23
CA GLY A 277 1.47 -11.86 -15.30
C GLY A 277 1.31 -10.72 -14.30
N VAL A 278 0.37 -10.84 -13.35
CA VAL A 278 0.20 -9.89 -12.23
C VAL A 278 1.40 -9.96 -11.29
N ILE A 279 1.95 -11.15 -11.08
CA ILE A 279 3.20 -11.36 -10.34
C ILE A 279 4.29 -11.81 -11.32
N LYS A 280 5.39 -11.07 -11.40
CA LYS A 280 6.55 -11.38 -12.26
C LYS A 280 7.72 -11.86 -11.41
N LEU A 281 8.21 -13.06 -11.70
CA LEU A 281 9.36 -13.65 -10.99
C LEU A 281 10.65 -13.38 -11.77
N GLY A 282 11.48 -12.40 -11.34
CA GLY A 282 12.79 -12.13 -11.97
C GLY A 282 13.38 -10.73 -11.73
N GLU A 283 14.67 -10.54 -12.03
CA GLU A 283 15.48 -9.33 -11.75
C GLU A 283 15.07 -8.05 -12.52
N LYS A 284 14.18 -8.16 -13.52
CA LYS A 284 13.60 -6.97 -14.15
C LYS A 284 12.35 -6.51 -13.40
N GLN A 285 12.52 -6.01 -12.18
CA GLN A 285 11.55 -5.06 -11.60
C GLN A 285 11.77 -3.67 -12.22
N VAL A 286 11.74 -3.59 -13.56
CA VAL A 286 11.76 -2.32 -14.28
C VAL A 286 10.31 -1.90 -14.44
N TYR A 287 9.87 -0.96 -13.62
CA TYR A 287 8.69 -0.12 -13.86
C TYR A 287 7.47 -0.83 -14.48
N SER A 288 7.04 -1.97 -13.94
CA SER A 288 5.71 -2.48 -14.24
C SER A 288 4.76 -2.04 -13.13
N HIS A 289 3.73 -1.27 -13.51
CA HIS A 289 2.66 -0.71 -12.68
C HIS A 289 1.71 -1.75 -12.05
N GLU A 290 2.20 -2.97 -11.88
CA GLU A 290 1.43 -4.15 -11.53
C GLU A 290 2.36 -4.90 -10.59
N ILE A 291 1.99 -5.11 -9.33
CA ILE A 291 2.33 -6.30 -8.54
C ILE A 291 1.51 -6.24 -7.23
N THR A 292 1.01 -7.40 -6.82
CA THR A 292 0.24 -7.65 -5.60
C THR A 292 1.15 -8.17 -4.48
N VAL A 293 0.98 -7.69 -3.24
CA VAL A 293 1.55 -8.36 -2.04
C VAL A 293 0.55 -9.41 -1.59
N LEU A 294 0.95 -10.67 -1.45
CA LEU A 294 0.10 -11.73 -0.88
C LEU A 294 0.48 -11.92 0.59
N VAL A 295 -0.33 -11.42 1.51
CA VAL A 295 -0.21 -11.71 2.94
C VAL A 295 -1.10 -12.91 3.23
N LEU A 296 -0.52 -14.08 3.46
CA LEU A 296 -1.29 -15.23 3.94
C LEU A 296 -1.27 -15.19 5.46
N ILE A 297 -2.41 -14.80 6.05
CA ILE A 297 -2.58 -14.79 7.50
C ILE A 297 -3.21 -16.13 7.88
N TRP A 298 -2.34 -17.07 8.29
CA TRP A 298 -2.75 -18.34 8.86
C TRP A 298 -3.25 -18.10 10.29
N PHE A 299 -4.54 -18.34 10.55
CA PHE A 299 -5.06 -18.44 11.92
C PHE A 299 -5.50 -19.88 12.16
N GLY A 300 -4.63 -20.64 12.84
CA GLY A 300 -5.07 -21.80 13.59
C GLY A 300 -5.92 -21.33 14.77
N PHE A 301 -7.24 -21.38 14.61
CA PHE A 301 -8.25 -21.20 15.66
C PHE A 301 -8.38 -19.79 16.28
N VAL A 302 -9.43 -19.09 15.82
CA VAL A 302 -10.17 -17.99 16.49
C VAL A 302 -9.35 -16.79 16.95
N LEU A 303 -9.24 -15.78 16.08
CA LEU A 303 -9.28 -14.39 16.52
C LEU A 303 -10.04 -13.53 15.52
N PHE A 304 -11.23 -13.12 15.94
CA PHE A 304 -12.05 -12.09 15.29
C PHE A 304 -11.39 -10.73 15.58
N CYS A 305 -10.27 -10.44 14.92
CA CYS A 305 -9.74 -9.08 14.89
C CYS A 305 -9.76 -8.63 13.43
N PHE A 306 -10.70 -7.74 13.16
CA PHE A 306 -10.89 -7.05 11.90
C PHE A 306 -9.52 -6.56 11.45
N VAL A 307 -8.95 -7.22 10.43
CA VAL A 307 -7.69 -6.80 9.83
C VAL A 307 -7.94 -5.39 9.29
N ARG A 308 -7.55 -4.40 10.10
CA ARG A 308 -7.54 -2.98 9.80
C ARG A 308 -6.32 -2.72 8.91
N LEU A 309 -6.28 -3.44 7.79
CA LEU A 309 -5.28 -3.27 6.75
C LEU A 309 -5.43 -1.86 6.18
N MET A 310 -4.38 -1.07 6.41
CA MET A 310 -3.90 0.03 5.58
C MET A 310 -4.94 0.64 4.63
N PHE A 311 -5.56 1.72 5.08
CA PHE A 311 -6.10 2.77 4.23
C PHE A 311 -5.58 4.11 4.74
#